data_AF-A0A6B2G6Y9-F1
#
_entry.id   AF-A0A6B2G6Y9-F1
#
_cell.length_a   1.000
_cell.length_b   1.000
_cell.length_c   1.000
_cell.angle_alpha   90.00
_cell.angle_beta   90.00
_cell.angle_gamma   90.00
#
_symmetry.space_group_name_H-M   'P 1'
#
loop_
_entity.id
_entity.type
_entity.pdbx_description
1 polymer ?
#
loop_
_entity_poly.entity_id
_entity_poly.type
_entity_poly.pdbx_seq_one_letter_code
_entity_poly.pdbx_strand_id
1 'polypeptide(L)'
;KYIKANVFIFNDRFKNFHNFGIKEKLWIQCEEYHGIPTQNDFKKALKFIKEAKKNNDIVYVHCKAGRSRSAMLVICHIIENYHKDYETAVEMVRLQRPHIEIGTIQKKFIQEFADSLKEI
;
A
#
# COMPACT_ATOMS: atom_id res chain seq x y z
N LYS A 1 0.23 -16.36 21.75
CA LYS A 1 0.40 -14.89 21.79
C LYS A 1 0.85 -14.45 20.39
N TYR A 2 -0.08 -14.09 19.52
CA TYR A 2 0.21 -13.78 18.11
C TYR A 2 -0.31 -12.40 17.82
N ILE A 3 0.57 -11.48 17.45
CA ILE A 3 0.16 -10.17 16.94
C ILE A 3 0.23 -10.26 15.41
N LYS A 4 -0.92 -9.96 14.80
CA LYS A 4 -1.20 -9.99 13.37
C LYS A 4 -0.72 -8.66 12.77
N ALA A 5 0.20 -8.67 11.81
CA ALA A 5 0.50 -7.47 11.05
C ALA A 5 -0.59 -7.27 9.99
N ASN A 6 -1.33 -6.17 10.13
CA ASN A 6 -2.49 -5.85 9.30
C ASN A 6 -2.12 -4.75 8.29
N VAL A 7 -2.23 -5.05 6.99
CA VAL A 7 -2.50 -4.02 5.97
C VAL A 7 -3.99 -3.75 6.00
N PHE A 8 -4.33 -2.48 6.11
CA PHE A 8 -5.69 -2.07 6.35
C PHE A 8 -6.01 -0.87 5.48
N ILE A 9 -7.23 -0.84 4.95
CA ILE A 9 -7.78 0.33 4.29
C ILE A 9 -8.95 0.89 5.13
N PHE A 10 -8.82 2.11 5.68
CA PHE A 10 -9.80 2.75 6.60
C PHE A 10 -9.89 4.29 6.47
N ASN A 11 -10.99 4.79 5.91
CA ASN A 11 -11.32 6.22 6.00
C ASN A 11 -11.23 6.71 7.47
N ASP A 12 -10.46 7.78 7.71
CA ASP A 12 -10.00 8.15 9.05
C ASP A 12 -11.09 8.93 9.81
N ARG A 13 -11.53 8.40 10.95
CA ARG A 13 -11.55 9.13 12.24
C ARG A 13 -11.96 8.18 13.37
N PHE A 14 -10.99 7.86 14.21
CA PHE A 14 -11.09 7.51 15.65
C PHE A 14 -12.14 6.50 16.17
N LYS A 15 -11.58 5.44 16.78
CA LYS A 15 -11.94 4.76 18.05
C LYS A 15 -13.11 3.77 18.17
N ASN A 16 -14.04 3.59 17.24
CA ASN A 16 -15.07 2.52 17.40
C ASN A 16 -15.42 1.80 16.08
N PHE A 17 -14.97 0.54 15.95
CA PHE A 17 -15.09 -0.30 14.74
C PHE A 17 -16.50 -0.85 14.43
N HIS A 18 -17.52 -0.53 15.22
CA HIS A 18 -18.74 -1.34 15.23
C HIS A 18 -19.80 -0.98 14.19
N ASN A 19 -19.86 0.23 13.59
CA ASN A 19 -20.97 0.55 12.68
C ASN A 19 -20.72 1.78 11.78
N PHE A 20 -19.81 1.68 10.82
CA PHE A 20 -19.85 2.55 9.63
C PHE A 20 -19.84 1.65 8.41
N GLY A 21 -20.66 1.97 7.40
CA GLY A 21 -20.94 1.17 6.20
C GLY A 21 -19.72 0.91 5.32
N ILE A 22 -18.73 0.19 5.84
CA ILE A 22 -17.57 -0.29 5.13
C ILE A 22 -18.07 -1.39 4.20
N LYS A 23 -18.11 -1.08 2.91
CA LYS A 23 -18.55 -2.01 1.87
C LYS A 23 -17.64 -3.24 1.80
N GLU A 24 -16.32 -3.02 1.75
CA GLU A 24 -15.34 -4.08 1.51
C GLU A 24 -14.03 -3.84 2.27
N LYS A 25 -13.31 -4.93 2.60
CA LYS A 25 -12.05 -4.91 3.34
C LYS A 25 -11.07 -5.94 2.76
N LEU A 26 -9.83 -5.54 2.54
CA LEU A 26 -8.73 -6.44 2.20
C LEU A 26 -7.68 -6.44 3.31
N TRP A 27 -7.22 -7.64 3.65
CA TRP A 27 -6.18 -7.87 4.65
C TRP A 27 -4.98 -8.53 4.00
N ILE A 28 -3.82 -7.88 4.10
CA ILE A 28 -2.55 -8.49 3.71
C ILE A 28 -1.75 -8.75 4.98
N GLN A 29 -1.47 -10.04 5.20
CA GLN A 29 -0.68 -10.49 6.33
C GLN A 29 0.81 -10.43 5.96
N CYS A 30 1.63 -9.96 6.89
CA CYS A 30 3.06 -9.86 6.70
C CYS A 30 3.78 -10.09 8.04
N GLU A 31 5.00 -10.61 8.03
CA GLU A 31 5.76 -10.81 9.27
C GLU A 31 6.15 -9.48 9.93
N GLU A 32 6.18 -9.44 11.26
CA GLU A 32 6.46 -8.20 11.98
C GLU A 32 7.94 -7.77 11.81
N TYR A 33 8.15 -6.46 11.67
CA TYR A 33 9.45 -5.76 11.64
C TYR A 33 10.30 -5.87 10.36
N HIS A 34 10.40 -7.04 9.73
CA HIS A 34 11.22 -7.23 8.51
C HIS A 34 10.45 -7.78 7.31
N GLY A 35 9.20 -8.20 7.51
CA GLY A 35 8.36 -8.70 6.43
C GLY A 35 8.01 -7.58 5.46
N ILE A 36 8.39 -7.79 4.20
CA ILE A 36 7.79 -7.09 3.06
C ILE A 36 6.68 -8.01 2.53
N PRO A 37 5.46 -7.50 2.26
CA PRO A 37 4.43 -8.31 1.64
C PRO A 37 4.88 -8.86 0.29
N THR A 38 4.39 -10.03 -0.11
CA THR A 38 4.81 -10.63 -1.37
C THR A 38 4.34 -9.79 -2.57
N GLN A 39 4.97 -9.97 -3.74
CA GLN A 39 4.49 -9.33 -4.96
C GLN A 39 3.01 -9.69 -5.26
N ASN A 40 2.61 -10.92 -4.97
CA ASN A 40 1.22 -11.36 -5.14
C ASN A 40 0.26 -10.59 -4.22
N ASP A 41 0.68 -10.30 -2.99
CA ASP A 41 -0.12 -9.49 -2.07
C ASP A 41 -0.28 -8.05 -2.56
N PHE A 42 0.80 -7.46 -3.09
CA PHE A 42 0.71 -6.15 -3.74
C PHE A 42 -0.24 -6.17 -4.94
N LYS A 43 -0.15 -7.17 -5.81
CA LYS A 43 -1.08 -7.33 -6.96
C LYS A 43 -2.53 -7.43 -6.50
N LYS A 44 -2.82 -8.18 -5.42
CA LYS A 44 -4.17 -8.26 -4.83
C LYS A 44 -4.64 -6.89 -4.31
N ALA A 45 -3.79 -6.15 -3.61
CA ALA A 45 -4.14 -4.82 -3.12
C ALA A 45 -4.35 -3.81 -4.25
N LEU A 46 -3.53 -3.84 -5.30
CA LEU A 46 -3.70 -2.96 -6.45
C LEU A 46 -4.99 -3.26 -7.21
N LYS A 47 -5.34 -4.56 -7.35
CA LYS A 47 -6.64 -4.96 -7.90
C LYS A 47 -7.80 -4.41 -7.06
N PHE A 48 -7.72 -4.53 -5.74
CA PHE A 48 -8.72 -3.97 -4.83
C PHE A 48 -8.88 -2.44 -4.98
N ILE A 49 -7.76 -1.71 -5.04
CA ILE A 49 -7.76 -0.26 -5.27
C ILE A 49 -8.41 0.07 -6.62
N LYS A 50 -8.11 -0.70 -7.66
CA LYS A 50 -8.64 -0.51 -9.01
C LYS A 50 -10.15 -0.73 -9.07
N GLU A 51 -10.66 -1.75 -8.38
CA GLU A 51 -12.09 -2.05 -8.27
C GLU A 51 -12.83 -0.93 -7.52
N ALA A 52 -12.29 -0.47 -6.39
CA ALA A 52 -12.86 0.66 -5.65
C ALA A 52 -12.88 1.95 -6.50
N LYS A 53 -11.79 2.24 -7.23
CA LYS A 53 -11.72 3.39 -8.14
C LYS A 53 -12.77 3.32 -9.25
N LYS A 54 -13.04 2.14 -9.81
CA LYS A 54 -14.11 1.93 -10.82
C LYS A 54 -15.49 2.27 -10.27
N ASN A 55 -15.71 2.01 -8.99
CA ASN A 55 -16.96 2.34 -8.28
C ASN A 55 -17.00 3.78 -7.74
N ASN A 56 -15.98 4.60 -8.04
CA ASN A 56 -15.81 5.95 -7.53
C ASN A 56 -15.76 6.02 -5.99
N ASP A 57 -15.31 4.93 -5.35
CA ASP A 57 -15.14 4.82 -3.90
C ASP A 57 -13.76 5.34 -3.45
N ILE A 58 -13.68 5.82 -2.21
CA ILE A 58 -12.43 6.32 -1.61
C ILE A 58 -11.70 5.17 -0.88
N VAL A 59 -10.43 5.01 -1.19
CA VAL A 59 -9.55 4.01 -0.57
C VAL A 59 -8.53 4.71 0.31
N TYR A 60 -8.56 4.45 1.62
CA TYR A 60 -7.51 4.90 2.53
C TYR A 60 -6.50 3.79 2.74
N VAL A 61 -5.19 3.96 2.55
CA VAL A 61 -4.22 2.86 2.76
C VAL A 61 -3.41 3.10 4.04
N HIS A 62 -3.37 2.14 4.97
CA HIS A 62 -2.52 2.23 6.16
C HIS A 62 -1.83 0.93 6.59
N CYS A 63 -0.79 1.11 7.40
CA CYS A 63 -0.11 0.05 8.14
C CYS A 63 -0.15 0.40 9.64
N LYS A 64 0.80 -0.11 10.44
CA LYS A 64 0.88 0.22 11.88
C LYS A 64 1.27 1.68 12.12
N ALA A 65 2.36 2.16 11.51
CA ALA A 65 2.89 3.52 11.70
C ALA A 65 2.61 4.47 10.52
N GLY A 66 2.12 3.94 9.39
CA GLY A 66 1.85 4.72 8.19
C GLY A 66 3.09 5.37 7.56
N ARG A 67 4.27 4.76 7.70
CA ARG A 67 5.56 5.28 7.19
C ARG A 67 6.18 4.47 6.05
N SER A 68 6.11 3.14 6.15
CA SER A 68 6.83 2.25 5.22
C SER A 68 5.87 1.43 4.35
N ARG A 69 5.36 0.27 4.81
CA ARG A 69 4.50 -0.66 4.01
C ARG A 69 3.33 -0.01 3.28
N SER A 70 2.61 0.91 3.91
CA SER A 70 1.51 1.63 3.25
C SER A 70 2.01 2.57 2.16
N ALA A 71 3.13 3.24 2.40
CA ALA A 71 3.78 4.09 1.40
C ALA A 71 4.29 3.25 0.22
N MET A 72 4.88 2.07 0.48
CA MET A 72 5.29 1.15 -0.59
C MET A 72 4.12 0.80 -1.52
N LEU A 73 2.96 0.45 -0.96
CA LEU A 73 1.79 0.11 -1.78
C LEU A 73 1.32 1.29 -2.63
N VAL A 74 1.29 2.49 -2.05
CA VAL A 74 0.93 3.71 -2.78
C VAL A 74 1.96 4.02 -3.88
N ILE A 75 3.25 3.84 -3.62
CA ILE A 75 4.32 4.01 -4.61
C ILE A 75 4.13 3.00 -5.75
N CYS A 76 3.94 1.71 -5.45
CA CYS A 76 3.65 0.69 -6.46
C CYS A 76 2.39 1.01 -7.27
N HIS A 77 1.34 1.55 -6.64
CA HIS A 77 0.12 1.98 -7.32
C HIS A 77 0.40 3.13 -8.30
N ILE A 78 1.21 4.11 -7.92
CA ILE A 78 1.60 5.24 -8.77
C ILE A 78 2.40 4.72 -9.97
N ILE A 79 3.39 3.85 -9.74
CA ILE A 79 4.21 3.26 -10.80
C ILE A 79 3.33 2.49 -11.80
N GLU A 80 2.44 1.61 -11.31
CA GLU A 80 1.58 0.77 -12.15
C GLU A 80 0.56 1.60 -12.96
N ASN A 81 -0.10 2.59 -12.33
CA ASN A 81 -1.26 3.26 -12.93
C ASN A 81 -0.91 4.59 -13.62
N TYR A 82 0.24 5.18 -13.31
CA TYR A 82 0.67 6.48 -13.84
C TYR A 82 2.02 6.40 -14.57
N HIS A 83 2.58 5.19 -14.72
CA HIS A 83 3.81 4.91 -15.45
C HIS A 83 4.99 5.82 -15.03
N LYS A 84 5.09 6.09 -13.73
CA LYS A 84 6.18 6.87 -13.16
C LYS A 84 7.34 5.96 -12.78
N ASP A 85 8.55 6.47 -12.88
CA ASP A 85 9.71 5.79 -12.31
C ASP A 85 9.66 5.82 -10.77
N TYR A 86 10.50 4.98 -10.16
CA TYR A 86 10.57 4.84 -8.71
C TYR A 86 10.84 6.16 -7.98
N GLU A 87 11.80 6.97 -8.45
CA GLU A 87 12.21 8.19 -7.74
C GLU A 87 11.07 9.23 -7.81
N THR A 88 10.49 9.43 -9.00
CA THR A 88 9.32 10.30 -9.18
C THR A 88 8.15 9.85 -8.29
N ALA A 89 7.85 8.56 -8.24
CA ALA A 89 6.76 8.04 -7.43
C ALA A 89 7.00 8.25 -5.92
N VAL A 90 8.23 8.04 -5.44
CA VAL A 90 8.60 8.31 -4.05
C VAL A 90 8.46 9.79 -3.71
N GLU A 91 8.93 10.68 -4.59
CA GLU A 91 8.82 12.12 -4.38
C GLU A 91 7.37 12.58 -4.33
N MET A 92 6.51 12.09 -5.24
CA MET A 92 5.07 12.38 -5.21
C MET A 92 4.44 12.02 -3.86
N VAL A 93 4.78 10.86 -3.30
CA VAL A 93 4.26 10.46 -1.99
C VAL A 93 4.89 11.28 -0.86
N ARG A 94 6.19 11.58 -0.93
CA ARG A 94 6.90 12.38 0.08
C ARG A 94 6.38 13.81 0.15
N LEU A 95 6.00 14.41 -0.98
CA LEU A 95 5.38 15.74 -1.04
C LEU A 95 4.07 15.79 -0.25
N GLN A 96 3.27 14.72 -0.30
CA GLN A 96 2.01 14.62 0.44
C GLN A 96 2.21 14.11 1.88
N ARG A 97 3.27 13.36 2.13
CA ARG A 97 3.54 12.68 3.40
C ARG A 97 5.05 12.66 3.69
N PRO A 98 5.63 13.76 4.22
CA PRO A 98 7.08 13.91 4.36
C PRO A 98 7.76 12.86 5.25
N HIS A 99 7.00 12.27 6.17
CA HIS A 99 7.47 11.29 7.15
C HIS A 99 7.48 9.84 6.65
N ILE A 100 7.33 9.60 5.34
CA ILE A 100 7.53 8.25 4.78
C ILE A 100 8.99 7.82 4.89
N GLU A 101 9.18 6.52 5.08
CA GLU A 101 10.50 5.91 5.25
C GLU A 101 10.58 4.64 4.41
N ILE A 102 11.39 4.71 3.35
CA ILE A 102 11.63 3.61 2.41
C ILE A 102 13.10 3.22 2.54
N GLY A 103 13.37 2.12 3.23
CA GLY A 103 14.71 1.56 3.36
C GLY A 103 15.13 0.78 2.12
N THR A 104 16.38 0.30 2.13
CA THR A 104 17.00 -0.39 0.99
C THR A 104 16.24 -1.64 0.55
N ILE A 105 15.73 -2.44 1.50
CA ILE A 105 14.99 -3.66 1.18
C ILE A 105 13.66 -3.32 0.49
N GLN A 106 12.98 -2.27 0.98
CA GLN A 106 11.73 -1.79 0.38
C GLN A 106 11.96 -1.20 -1.00
N LYS A 107 13.03 -0.41 -1.19
CA LYS A 107 13.41 0.12 -2.50
C LYS A 107 13.65 -1.01 -3.49
N LYS A 108 14.46 -2.02 -3.12
CA LYS A 108 14.74 -3.19 -3.96
C LYS A 108 13.45 -3.90 -4.38
N PHE A 109 12.55 -4.15 -3.43
CA PHE A 109 11.26 -4.77 -3.74
C PHE A 109 10.42 -3.94 -4.72
N ILE A 110 10.34 -2.62 -4.54
CA ILE A 110 9.54 -1.75 -5.43
C ILE A 110 10.15 -1.73 -6.84
N GLN A 111 11.48 -1.74 -6.95
CA GLN A 111 12.16 -1.82 -8.24
C GLN A 111 11.90 -3.17 -8.94
N GLU A 112 12.04 -4.28 -8.22
CA GLU A 112 11.69 -5.62 -8.74
C GLU A 112 10.22 -5.70 -9.18
N PHE A 113 9.31 -5.10 -8.40
CA PHE A 113 7.91 -4.99 -8.79
C PHE A 113 7.74 -4.17 -10.07
N ALA A 114 8.39 -3.02 -10.17
CA ALA A 114 8.31 -2.14 -11.35
C ALA A 114 8.86 -2.82 -12.61
N ASP A 115 9.93 -3.61 -12.49
CA ASP A 115 10.49 -4.37 -13.62
C ASP A 115 9.55 -5.50 -14.05
N SER A 116 8.88 -6.18 -13.10
CA SER A 116 7.88 -7.20 -13.40
C SER A 116 6.66 -6.69 -14.18
N LEU A 117 6.44 -5.37 -14.22
CA LEU A 117 5.39 -4.73 -15.00
C LEU A 117 5.80 -4.49 -16.46
N LYS A 118 7.11 -4.48 -16.78
CA LYS A 118 7.63 -4.23 -18.13
C LYS A 118 7.70 -5.50 -18.97
N GLU A 119 7.67 -6.67 -18.33
CA GLU A 119 7.75 -7.99 -18.97
C GLU A 119 6.38 -8.52 -19.46
N ILE A 120 5.33 -7.68 -19.42
CA ILE A 120 3.96 -7.97 -19.87
C ILE A 120 3.61 -6.99 -20.99
#